data_AF-A0A2G9MMH4-F1
#
_entry.id   AF-A0A2G9MMH4-F1
#
_cell.length_a   1.000
_cell.length_b   1.000
_cell.length_c   1.000
_cell.angle_alpha   90.00
_cell.angle_beta   90.00
_cell.angle_gamma   90.00
#
_symmetry.space_group_name_H-M   'P 1'
#
loop_
_entity.id
_entity.type
_entity.pdbx_description
1 polymer ?
#
loop_
_entity_poly.entity_id
_entity_poly.type
_entity_poly.pdbx_seq_one_letter_code
_entity_poly.pdbx_strand_id
1 'polypeptide(L)'
;GTINSGGIIGPVAGIKQKVQAAMEEGYTKALVPSRSILEDDATNLTNITYADSLKIEGIEIITTSTLEDAYYQFTGKKSKDYSYTITIPESYQNIMGKIANGLCTRYDEILTTIPKKILDENNESYNSTIKSINESKIALIAEDYYSAASYCFSADTTIRTIQFKGLTNKSLLKIAEATNKSATELLQQINARQLKTMSDLETSIILKERLLETLDLLDGNETKVLDQLGYTVERYNSALAWSGFFEYPGKEVEINSQYLASACLSKITEAEERLNYVDLLFGATDTKKQELTDAKKSYEEEDYTYCLFKAAKVSADANSILLTLAITKEKVPELIKDLQTQARIQINKQEKNFPILGYSYYNYANSLKESRPDLAIVFSEYSAEFSNLDMYFPKKKTFSIDFRPDILLSVFLGFVLGAFLTSRIYKKHQNKTSKKRK
;
A
#
# COMPACT_ATOMS: atom_id res chain seq x y z
N GLY A 1 -5.25 10.42 -21.59
CA GLY A 1 -3.96 9.89 -21.11
C GLY A 1 -4.13 8.45 -20.69
N THR A 2 -3.05 7.81 -20.24
CA THR A 2 -3.19 6.60 -19.42
C THR A 2 -3.75 6.99 -18.05
N ILE A 3 -4.39 6.05 -17.35
CA ILE A 3 -4.88 6.25 -15.98
C ILE A 3 -4.11 5.26 -15.13
N ASN A 4 -3.31 5.72 -14.17
CA ASN A 4 -2.48 4.88 -13.30
C ASN A 4 -3.07 4.79 -11.88
N SER A 5 -2.35 4.13 -10.98
CA SER A 5 -2.75 3.94 -9.58
C SER A 5 -3.14 5.25 -8.93
N GLY A 6 -4.19 5.19 -8.11
CA GLY A 6 -4.72 6.36 -7.42
C GLY A 6 -5.40 7.40 -8.31
N GLY A 7 -5.45 7.23 -9.64
CA GLY A 7 -6.10 8.16 -10.57
C GLY A 7 -5.17 9.19 -11.22
N ILE A 8 -3.85 8.94 -11.24
CA ILE A 8 -2.91 9.80 -11.98
C ILE A 8 -3.10 9.62 -13.49
N ILE A 9 -3.09 10.73 -14.22
CA ILE A 9 -3.12 10.73 -15.69
C ILE A 9 -1.69 10.75 -16.22
N GLY A 10 -1.27 9.63 -16.81
CA GLY A 10 0.06 9.48 -17.40
C GLY A 10 0.13 9.98 -18.86
N PRO A 11 1.37 10.11 -19.38
CA PRO A 11 1.62 10.64 -20.71
C PRO A 11 1.12 9.71 -21.82
N VAL A 12 0.78 10.27 -22.98
CA VAL A 12 0.46 9.51 -24.21
C VAL A 12 1.09 10.17 -25.43
N ALA A 13 1.42 9.35 -26.44
CA ALA A 13 1.94 9.85 -27.71
C ALA A 13 0.85 10.43 -28.63
N GLY A 14 1.28 11.22 -29.62
CA GLY A 14 0.44 11.71 -30.72
C GLY A 14 -0.61 12.74 -30.31
N ILE A 15 -0.34 13.55 -29.28
CA ILE A 15 -1.31 14.51 -28.76
C ILE A 15 -1.69 15.56 -29.80
N LYS A 16 -0.70 16.14 -30.49
CA LYS A 16 -0.94 17.14 -31.51
C LYS A 16 -1.94 16.64 -32.56
N GLN A 17 -1.72 15.43 -33.08
CA GLN A 17 -2.58 14.79 -34.07
C GLN A 17 -3.97 14.46 -33.51
N LYS A 18 -4.05 13.95 -32.27
CA LYS A 18 -5.34 13.64 -31.62
C LYS A 18 -6.19 14.90 -31.38
N VAL A 19 -5.56 16.00 -30.96
CA VAL A 19 -6.25 17.28 -30.73
C VAL A 19 -6.65 17.93 -32.05
N GLN A 20 -5.82 17.87 -33.09
CA GLN A 20 -6.17 18.34 -34.44
C GLN A 20 -7.37 17.58 -35.01
N ALA A 21 -7.37 16.25 -34.94
CA ALA A 21 -8.51 15.44 -35.37
C ALA A 21 -9.79 15.78 -34.59
N ALA A 22 -9.69 15.99 -33.28
CA ALA A 22 -10.84 16.42 -32.48
C ALA A 22 -11.37 17.80 -32.93
N MET A 23 -10.47 18.75 -33.19
CA MET A 23 -10.86 20.07 -33.71
C MET A 23 -11.56 19.96 -35.08
N GLU A 24 -11.03 19.14 -36.00
CA GLU A 24 -11.63 18.89 -37.33
C GLU A 24 -13.03 18.28 -37.25
N GLU A 25 -13.28 17.44 -36.24
CA GLU A 25 -14.60 16.88 -35.92
C GLU A 25 -15.53 17.85 -35.15
N GLY A 26 -15.10 19.10 -34.94
CA GLY A 26 -15.91 20.15 -34.33
C GLY A 26 -15.91 20.17 -32.80
N TYR A 27 -15.01 19.43 -32.14
CA TYR A 27 -14.83 19.55 -30.70
C TYR A 27 -14.16 20.88 -30.35
N THR A 28 -14.71 21.60 -29.37
CA THR A 28 -14.19 22.92 -28.96
C THR A 28 -13.25 22.86 -27.75
N LYS A 29 -13.10 21.67 -27.14
CA LYS A 29 -12.29 21.46 -25.94
C LYS A 29 -11.63 20.09 -25.95
N ALA A 30 -10.35 20.02 -25.61
CA ALA A 30 -9.59 18.80 -25.45
C ALA A 30 -8.84 18.78 -24.11
N LEU A 31 -9.00 17.68 -23.36
CA LEU A 31 -8.23 17.43 -22.14
C LEU A 31 -7.02 16.58 -22.49
N VAL A 32 -5.82 17.06 -22.13
CA VAL A 32 -4.56 16.39 -22.44
C VAL A 32 -3.75 16.15 -21.15
N PRO A 33 -2.94 15.09 -21.05
CA PRO A 33 -2.08 14.91 -19.88
C PRO A 33 -1.00 16.00 -19.84
N SER A 34 -0.84 16.66 -18.70
CA SER A 34 0.15 17.76 -18.54
C SER A 34 1.58 17.35 -18.91
N ARG A 35 1.95 16.10 -18.62
CA ARG A 35 3.35 15.63 -18.74
C ARG A 35 3.66 14.91 -20.05
N SER A 36 2.84 15.10 -21.08
CA SER A 36 3.12 14.50 -22.38
C SER A 36 4.01 15.39 -23.23
N ILE A 37 4.96 14.78 -23.94
CA ILE A 37 5.85 15.47 -24.85
C ILE A 37 5.12 15.71 -26.19
N LEU A 38 5.30 16.90 -26.78
CA LEU A 38 4.58 17.33 -27.99
C LEU A 38 5.28 17.00 -29.31
N GLU A 39 6.61 17.01 -29.35
CA GLU A 39 7.39 16.78 -30.57
C GLU A 39 8.59 15.87 -30.28
N ASP A 40 8.68 14.78 -31.04
CA ASP A 40 9.77 13.81 -31.01
C ASP A 40 10.72 14.14 -32.16
N ASP A 41 11.56 15.16 -31.97
CA ASP A 41 12.81 15.24 -32.74
C ASP A 41 13.77 14.28 -32.04
N ALA A 42 13.74 13.01 -32.45
CA ALA A 42 14.52 11.89 -31.88
C ALA A 42 16.05 12.14 -31.85
N THR A 43 16.51 13.28 -32.35
CA THR A 43 17.91 13.70 -32.44
C THR A 43 18.30 14.80 -31.45
N ASN A 44 17.36 15.48 -30.78
CA ASN A 44 17.68 16.64 -29.93
C ASN A 44 16.85 16.73 -28.64
N LEU A 45 17.19 15.88 -27.67
CA LEU A 45 16.59 15.81 -26.31
C LEU A 45 16.77 17.08 -25.44
N THR A 46 17.34 18.16 -25.98
CA THR A 46 17.65 19.38 -25.23
C THR A 46 16.49 20.38 -25.15
N ASN A 47 15.51 20.29 -26.06
CA ASN A 47 14.34 21.18 -26.12
C ASN A 47 13.03 20.39 -26.05
N ILE A 48 12.76 19.76 -24.90
CA ILE A 48 11.50 19.03 -24.67
C ILE A 48 10.37 20.03 -24.44
N THR A 49 9.34 19.96 -25.29
CA THR A 49 8.14 20.78 -25.18
C THR A 49 6.99 19.94 -24.65
N TYR A 50 6.33 20.43 -23.59
CA TYR A 50 5.23 19.73 -22.90
C TYR A 50 3.85 20.15 -23.40
N ALA A 51 2.84 19.31 -23.13
CA ALA A 51 1.45 19.54 -23.53
C ALA A 51 0.89 20.89 -23.04
N ASP A 52 1.42 21.42 -21.94
CA ASP A 52 1.10 22.72 -21.36
C ASP A 52 1.29 23.89 -22.35
N SER A 53 2.21 23.75 -23.31
CA SER A 53 2.47 24.77 -24.32
C SER A 53 1.80 24.51 -25.66
N LEU A 54 1.02 23.43 -25.81
CA LEU A 54 0.30 23.14 -27.05
C LEU A 54 -0.77 24.21 -27.27
N LYS A 55 -0.74 24.83 -28.45
CA LYS A 55 -1.79 25.73 -28.91
C LYS A 55 -2.21 25.33 -30.30
N ILE A 56 -3.50 25.06 -30.46
CA ILE A 56 -4.13 24.82 -31.76
C ILE A 56 -5.32 25.77 -31.82
N GLU A 57 -5.34 26.63 -32.84
CA GLU A 57 -6.43 27.59 -33.04
C GLU A 57 -7.76 26.85 -33.26
N GLY A 58 -8.86 27.31 -32.65
CA GLY A 58 -10.18 26.67 -32.79
C GLY A 58 -10.53 25.61 -31.74
N ILE A 59 -9.59 25.22 -30.87
CA ILE A 59 -9.86 24.28 -29.76
C ILE A 59 -9.19 24.71 -28.46
N GLU A 60 -9.93 24.70 -27.35
CA GLU A 60 -9.41 24.94 -26.00
C GLU A 60 -8.67 23.69 -25.49
N ILE A 61 -7.39 23.83 -25.15
CA ILE A 61 -6.59 22.73 -24.63
C ILE A 61 -6.43 22.91 -23.12
N ILE A 62 -6.85 21.91 -22.36
CA ILE A 62 -6.76 21.90 -20.90
C ILE A 62 -5.86 20.77 -20.47
N THR A 63 -4.77 21.09 -19.77
CA THR A 63 -3.91 20.08 -19.18
C THR A 63 -4.49 19.54 -17.89
N THR A 64 -4.39 18.23 -17.70
CA THR A 64 -4.87 17.53 -16.50
C THR A 64 -3.82 16.52 -16.07
N SER A 65 -3.62 16.37 -14.76
CA SER A 65 -2.69 15.37 -14.20
C SER A 65 -3.38 14.31 -13.36
N THR A 66 -4.67 14.49 -13.05
CA THR A 66 -5.45 13.59 -12.19
C THR A 66 -6.85 13.36 -12.73
N LEU A 67 -7.46 12.23 -12.34
CA LEU A 67 -8.85 11.92 -12.64
C LEU A 67 -9.81 12.91 -11.99
N GLU A 68 -9.50 13.42 -10.81
CA GLU A 68 -10.30 14.46 -10.15
C GLU A 68 -10.34 15.75 -10.97
N ASP A 69 -9.20 16.18 -11.53
CA ASP A 69 -9.14 17.35 -12.42
C ASP A 69 -9.94 17.10 -13.69
N ALA A 70 -9.75 15.95 -14.34
CA ALA A 70 -10.48 15.59 -15.54
C ALA A 70 -12.00 15.51 -15.28
N TYR A 71 -12.41 14.90 -14.17
CA TYR A 71 -13.81 14.82 -13.76
C TYR A 71 -14.42 16.20 -13.54
N TYR A 72 -13.68 17.11 -12.90
CA TYR A 72 -14.13 18.49 -12.73
C TYR A 72 -14.31 19.19 -14.09
N GLN A 73 -13.37 19.02 -15.02
CA GLN A 73 -13.48 19.60 -16.36
C GLN A 73 -14.66 19.05 -17.17
N PHE A 74 -15.01 17.76 -17.00
CA PHE A 74 -16.17 17.16 -17.65
C PHE A 74 -17.52 17.54 -17.03
N THR A 75 -17.57 17.75 -15.72
CA THR A 75 -18.85 17.82 -14.98
C THR A 75 -19.13 19.16 -14.32
N GLY A 76 -18.12 20.02 -14.17
CA GLY A 76 -18.16 21.23 -13.35
C GLY A 76 -18.27 20.96 -11.84
N LYS A 77 -18.24 19.69 -11.41
CA LYS A 77 -18.38 19.30 -10.01
C LYS A 77 -17.01 18.93 -9.45
N LYS A 78 -16.63 19.57 -8.35
CA LYS A 78 -15.46 19.13 -7.58
C LYS A 78 -15.79 17.80 -6.90
N SER A 79 -14.84 16.88 -6.87
CA SER A 79 -14.91 15.72 -5.99
C SER A 79 -15.05 16.20 -4.54
N LYS A 80 -15.55 15.33 -3.64
CA LYS A 80 -15.58 15.65 -2.20
C LYS A 80 -14.19 16.14 -1.79
N ASP A 81 -14.16 17.26 -1.07
CA ASP A 81 -12.93 17.82 -0.54
C ASP A 81 -12.45 16.90 0.60
N TYR A 82 -11.58 15.94 0.27
CA TYR A 82 -10.90 15.15 1.28
C TYR A 82 -9.85 16.06 1.89
N SER A 83 -10.04 16.46 3.15
CA SER A 83 -9.15 17.40 3.84
C SER A 83 -7.69 17.05 3.57
N TYR A 84 -6.91 18.00 3.04
CA TYR A 84 -5.52 17.76 2.64
C TYR A 84 -4.55 17.43 3.79
N THR A 85 -5.05 17.31 5.02
CA THR A 85 -4.31 16.80 6.17
C THR A 85 -4.72 15.37 6.47
N ILE A 86 -3.75 14.45 6.45
CA ILE A 86 -3.93 13.08 6.93
C ILE A 86 -4.04 13.14 8.44
N THR A 87 -5.14 12.65 9.00
CA THR A 87 -5.27 12.47 10.45
C THR A 87 -4.70 11.11 10.81
N ILE A 88 -3.53 11.08 11.44
CA ILE A 88 -2.84 9.85 11.80
C ILE A 88 -3.45 9.33 13.12
N PRO A 89 -3.99 8.11 13.18
CA PRO A 89 -4.53 7.57 14.41
C PRO A 89 -3.45 7.38 15.47
N GLU A 90 -3.78 7.70 16.73
CA GLU A 90 -2.87 7.50 17.86
C GLU A 90 -2.47 6.03 18.01
N SER A 91 -3.38 5.09 17.73
CA SER A 91 -3.08 3.65 17.70
C SER A 91 -1.99 3.31 16.68
N TYR A 92 -1.94 4.01 15.54
CA TYR A 92 -0.93 3.78 14.51
C TYR A 92 0.41 4.31 15.02
N GLN A 93 0.41 5.55 15.52
CA GLN A 93 1.61 6.19 16.07
C GLN A 93 2.21 5.35 17.21
N ASN A 94 1.38 4.83 18.11
CA ASN A 94 1.82 4.00 19.23
C ASN A 94 2.45 2.67 18.78
N ILE A 95 1.83 1.96 17.82
CA ILE A 95 2.39 0.68 17.32
C ILE A 95 3.64 0.93 16.48
N MET A 96 3.60 1.90 15.55
CA MET A 96 4.74 2.22 14.70
C MET A 96 5.92 2.76 15.53
N GLY A 97 5.65 3.55 16.57
CA GLY A 97 6.67 4.01 17.52
C GLY A 97 7.31 2.86 18.29
N LYS A 98 6.54 1.85 18.73
CA LYS A 98 7.11 0.64 19.34
C LYS A 98 7.98 -0.14 18.35
N ILE A 99 7.55 -0.28 17.09
CA ILE A 99 8.31 -0.95 16.03
C ILE A 99 9.61 -0.20 15.76
N ALA A 100 9.53 1.12 15.58
CA ALA A 100 10.70 1.95 15.33
C ALA A 100 11.69 1.86 16.49
N ASN A 101 11.26 2.07 17.73
CA ASN A 101 12.11 1.92 18.90
C ASN A 101 12.71 0.51 18.99
N GLY A 102 11.91 -0.53 18.79
CA GLY A 102 12.36 -1.92 18.86
C GLY A 102 13.36 -2.31 17.78
N LEU A 103 13.32 -1.70 16.59
CA LEU A 103 14.35 -1.86 15.57
C LEU A 103 15.59 -1.01 15.90
N CYS A 104 15.39 0.24 16.32
CA CYS A 104 16.48 1.15 16.61
C CYS A 104 17.32 0.79 17.82
N THR A 105 16.80 0.03 18.80
CA THR A 105 17.64 -0.47 19.91
C THR A 105 18.51 -1.66 19.49
N ARG A 106 18.22 -2.31 18.35
CA ARG A 106 18.94 -3.52 17.93
C ARG A 106 20.36 -3.21 17.52
N TYR A 107 20.60 -2.18 16.71
CA TYR A 107 21.98 -1.86 16.34
C TYR A 107 22.85 -1.57 17.58
N ASP A 108 22.31 -0.94 18.63
CA ASP A 108 23.05 -0.71 19.88
C ASP A 108 23.42 -2.04 20.54
N GLU A 109 22.46 -2.96 20.64
CA GLU A 109 22.72 -4.32 21.14
C GLU A 109 23.79 -5.04 20.31
N ILE A 110 23.71 -4.98 18.97
CA ILE A 110 24.67 -5.65 18.10
C ILE A 110 26.06 -5.02 18.24
N LEU A 111 26.16 -3.68 18.24
CA LEU A 111 27.43 -2.95 18.36
C LEU A 111 28.19 -3.34 19.63
N THR A 112 27.51 -3.57 20.75
CA THR A 112 28.16 -4.00 22.00
C THR A 112 28.85 -5.37 21.90
N THR A 113 28.43 -6.21 20.94
CA THR A 113 28.98 -7.56 20.74
C THR A 113 30.10 -7.62 19.70
N ILE A 114 30.31 -6.56 18.92
CA ILE A 114 31.34 -6.54 17.86
C ILE A 114 32.70 -6.21 18.49
N PRO A 115 33.73 -7.07 18.32
CA PRO A 115 35.09 -6.74 18.75
C PRO A 115 35.59 -5.48 18.04
N LYS A 116 36.18 -4.54 18.79
CA LYS A 116 36.73 -3.27 18.23
C LYS A 116 37.68 -3.47 17.05
N LYS A 117 38.38 -4.61 16.99
CA LYS A 117 39.29 -4.97 15.87
C LYS A 117 38.57 -5.16 14.53
N ILE A 118 37.27 -5.45 14.53
CA ILE A 118 36.45 -5.65 13.33
C ILE A 118 35.79 -4.34 12.88
N LEU A 119 35.66 -3.37 13.78
CA LEU A 119 35.16 -2.03 13.46
C LEU A 119 36.28 -1.22 12.79
N ASP A 120 36.24 -1.17 11.46
CA ASP A 120 37.06 -0.26 10.69
C ASP A 120 36.27 1.04 10.45
N GLU A 121 36.63 2.10 11.18
CA GLU A 121 36.00 3.42 11.08
C GLU A 121 36.23 4.08 9.70
N ASN A 122 37.20 3.59 8.91
CA ASN A 122 37.43 4.07 7.54
C ASN A 122 36.60 3.30 6.51
N ASN A 123 35.82 2.29 6.93
CA ASN A 123 34.99 1.50 6.03
C ASN A 123 33.75 2.30 5.59
N GLU A 124 33.55 2.43 4.28
CA GLU A 124 32.39 3.11 3.69
C GLU A 124 31.05 2.55 4.20
N SER A 125 30.95 1.23 4.39
CA SER A 125 29.77 0.56 4.92
C SER A 125 29.49 0.96 6.38
N TYR A 126 30.53 1.14 7.20
CA TYR A 126 30.39 1.65 8.56
C TYR A 126 29.96 3.12 8.57
N ASN A 127 30.53 3.96 7.71
CA ASN A 127 30.13 5.37 7.60
C ASN A 127 28.67 5.54 7.14
N SER A 128 28.23 4.73 6.17
CA SER A 128 26.83 4.66 5.74
C SER A 128 25.89 4.21 6.86
N THR A 129 26.35 3.27 7.70
CA THR A 129 25.62 2.82 8.88
C THR A 129 25.44 3.96 9.90
N ILE A 130 26.52 4.68 10.25
CA ILE A 130 26.45 5.80 11.20
C ILE A 130 25.53 6.90 10.66
N LYS A 131 25.57 7.16 9.35
CA LYS A 131 24.63 8.08 8.70
C LYS A 131 23.19 7.62 8.92
N SER A 132 22.87 6.35 8.65
CA SER A 132 21.53 5.78 8.84
C SER A 132 21.07 5.86 10.31
N ILE A 133 21.98 5.62 11.26
CA ILE A 133 21.70 5.78 12.71
C ILE A 133 21.37 7.24 13.06
N ASN A 134 22.07 8.21 12.48
CA ASN A 134 21.80 9.61 12.74
C ASN A 134 20.46 10.05 12.13
N GLU A 135 20.17 9.61 10.90
CA GLU A 135 18.88 9.85 10.22
C GLU A 135 17.72 9.24 11.02
N SER A 136 17.90 8.03 11.58
CA SER A 136 16.87 7.40 12.39
C SER A 136 16.58 8.14 13.70
N LYS A 137 17.61 8.66 14.38
CA LYS A 137 17.46 9.48 15.59
C LYS A 137 16.68 10.76 15.31
N ILE A 138 16.99 11.44 14.20
CA ILE A 138 16.26 12.64 13.76
C ILE A 138 14.79 12.29 13.49
N ALA A 139 14.53 11.20 12.77
CA ALA A 139 13.18 10.75 12.46
C ALA A 139 12.38 10.35 13.72
N LEU A 140 13.00 9.69 14.70
CA LEU A 140 12.37 9.36 15.98
C LEU A 140 11.94 10.62 16.75
N ILE A 141 12.80 11.64 16.82
CA ILE A 141 12.50 12.92 17.47
C ILE A 141 11.35 13.64 16.77
N ALA A 142 11.28 13.52 15.44
CA ALA A 142 10.20 14.09 14.62
C ALA A 142 8.91 13.26 14.62
N GLU A 143 8.85 12.14 15.36
CA GLU A 143 7.75 11.16 15.34
C GLU A 143 7.47 10.58 13.93
N ASP A 144 8.46 10.63 13.04
CA ASP A 144 8.45 9.95 11.75
C ASP A 144 8.91 8.50 11.95
N TYR A 145 8.07 7.73 12.64
CA TYR A 145 8.42 6.39 13.09
C TYR A 145 8.68 5.40 11.94
N TYR A 146 8.00 5.54 10.79
CA TYR A 146 8.25 4.65 9.66
C TYR A 146 9.62 4.92 9.00
N SER A 147 9.97 6.19 8.77
CA SER A 147 11.30 6.51 8.25
C SER A 147 12.37 6.08 9.27
N ALA A 148 12.15 6.34 10.57
CA ALA A 148 13.05 5.87 11.63
C ALA A 148 13.28 4.35 11.58
N ALA A 149 12.20 3.55 11.52
CA ALA A 149 12.27 2.10 11.40
C ALA A 149 13.06 1.66 10.14
N SER A 150 12.86 2.35 9.02
CA SER A 150 13.54 2.05 7.75
C SER A 150 15.05 2.36 7.80
N TYR A 151 15.43 3.47 8.42
CA TYR A 151 16.83 3.82 8.66
C TYR A 151 17.49 2.86 9.66
N CYS A 152 16.80 2.49 10.73
CA CYS A 152 17.29 1.52 11.71
C CYS A 152 17.50 0.14 11.09
N PHE A 153 16.55 -0.36 10.30
CA PHE A 153 16.72 -1.61 9.55
C PHE A 153 17.94 -1.58 8.61
N SER A 154 18.16 -0.45 7.93
CA SER A 154 19.33 -0.27 7.06
C SER A 154 20.65 -0.33 7.84
N ALA A 155 20.68 0.25 9.06
CA ALA A 155 21.83 0.14 9.95
C ALA A 155 22.01 -1.29 10.50
N ASP A 156 20.93 -1.93 10.95
CA ASP A 156 20.92 -3.27 11.53
C ASP A 156 21.50 -4.30 10.56
N THR A 157 21.03 -4.29 9.30
CA THR A 157 21.48 -5.24 8.27
C THR A 157 22.99 -5.15 8.03
N THR A 158 23.52 -3.92 8.01
CA THR A 158 24.95 -3.67 7.80
C THR A 158 25.78 -4.08 9.02
N ILE A 159 25.37 -3.68 10.22
CA ILE A 159 26.07 -4.00 11.47
C ILE A 159 26.03 -5.51 11.72
N ARG A 160 24.91 -6.18 11.45
CA ARG A 160 24.80 -7.63 11.55
C ARG A 160 25.78 -8.34 10.61
N THR A 161 25.88 -7.85 9.38
CA THR A 161 26.85 -8.37 8.40
C THR A 161 28.29 -8.21 8.90
N ILE A 162 28.62 -7.06 9.52
CA ILE A 162 29.94 -6.83 10.12
C ILE A 162 30.18 -7.79 11.30
N GLN A 163 29.18 -7.97 12.18
CA GLN A 163 29.26 -8.90 13.31
C GLN A 163 29.57 -10.33 12.85
N PHE A 164 28.91 -10.78 11.78
CA PHE A 164 29.07 -12.13 11.24
C PHE A 164 30.44 -12.42 10.63
N LYS A 165 31.20 -11.40 10.19
CA LYS A 165 32.60 -11.57 9.78
C LYS A 165 33.51 -12.09 10.90
N GLY A 166 33.10 -11.92 12.17
CA GLY A 166 33.81 -12.45 13.32
C GLY A 166 33.51 -13.93 13.64
N LEU A 167 32.61 -14.58 12.90
CA LEU A 167 32.13 -15.94 13.19
C LEU A 167 32.64 -16.96 12.17
N THR A 168 32.61 -18.24 12.56
CA THR A 168 32.96 -19.36 11.66
C THR A 168 31.76 -19.76 10.80
N ASN A 169 31.98 -20.29 9.59
CA ASN A 169 30.91 -20.80 8.71
C ASN A 169 29.99 -21.78 9.43
N LYS A 170 30.53 -22.69 10.25
CA LYS A 170 29.73 -23.62 11.06
C LYS A 170 28.76 -22.90 12.03
N SER A 171 29.16 -21.77 12.59
CA SER A 171 28.31 -20.97 13.47
C SER A 171 27.25 -20.21 12.67
N LEU A 172 27.64 -19.66 11.53
CA LEU A 172 26.73 -18.98 10.62
C LEU A 172 25.66 -19.91 10.04
N LEU A 173 26.03 -21.13 9.64
CA LEU A 173 25.09 -22.16 9.20
C LEU A 173 24.06 -22.51 10.28
N LYS A 174 24.47 -22.61 11.54
CA LYS A 174 23.52 -22.82 12.66
C LYS A 174 22.54 -21.65 12.81
N ILE A 175 23.00 -20.41 12.60
CA ILE A 175 22.14 -19.23 12.62
C ILE A 175 21.16 -19.27 11.43
N ALA A 176 21.63 -19.65 10.24
CA ALA A 176 20.81 -19.81 9.05
C ALA A 176 19.71 -20.87 9.26
N GLU A 177 20.06 -22.05 9.77
CA GLU A 177 19.12 -23.13 10.11
C GLU A 177 18.08 -22.69 11.14
N ALA A 178 18.52 -22.02 12.22
CA ALA A 178 17.62 -21.51 13.25
C ALA A 178 16.67 -20.43 12.71
N THR A 179 17.17 -19.55 11.83
CA THR A 179 16.37 -18.51 11.18
C THR A 179 15.36 -19.11 10.23
N ASN A 180 15.75 -20.09 9.41
CA ASN A 180 14.85 -20.80 8.48
C ASN A 180 13.70 -21.46 9.26
N LYS A 181 14.03 -22.22 10.31
CA LYS A 181 13.04 -22.88 11.16
C LYS A 181 12.06 -21.87 11.76
N SER A 182 12.58 -20.79 12.36
CA SER A 182 11.74 -19.78 13.03
C SER A 182 10.89 -18.99 12.05
N ALA A 183 11.40 -18.71 10.85
CA ALA A 183 10.65 -18.05 9.78
C ALA A 183 9.52 -18.95 9.25
N THR A 184 9.80 -20.24 9.04
CA THR A 184 8.80 -21.23 8.61
C THR A 184 7.69 -21.38 9.64
N GLU A 185 8.03 -21.51 10.93
CA GLU A 185 7.06 -21.62 12.02
C GLU A 185 6.16 -20.37 12.11
N LEU A 186 6.75 -19.17 12.00
CA LEU A 186 5.97 -17.93 12.01
C LEU A 186 5.07 -17.80 10.77
N LEU A 187 5.56 -18.16 9.58
CA LEU A 187 4.78 -18.14 8.35
C LEU A 187 3.55 -19.07 8.45
N GLN A 188 3.72 -20.27 9.02
CA GLN A 188 2.60 -21.19 9.28
C GLN A 188 1.56 -20.58 10.22
N GLN A 189 2.00 -19.89 11.29
CA GLN A 189 1.09 -19.21 12.22
C GLN A 189 0.30 -18.10 11.53
N ILE A 190 0.95 -17.33 10.64
CA ILE A 190 0.28 -16.28 9.86
C ILE A 190 -0.72 -16.87 8.89
N ASN A 191 -0.37 -17.95 8.18
CA ASN A 191 -1.26 -18.64 7.24
C ASN A 191 -2.50 -19.23 7.93
N ALA A 192 -2.37 -19.69 9.17
CA ALA A 192 -3.48 -20.22 9.96
C ALA A 192 -4.37 -19.12 10.57
N ARG A 193 -3.96 -17.85 10.52
CA ARG A 193 -4.69 -16.76 11.16
C ARG A 193 -5.91 -16.36 10.35
N GLN A 194 -7.05 -16.20 11.03
CA GLN A 194 -8.24 -15.62 10.42
C GLN A 194 -8.10 -14.10 10.27
N LEU A 195 -8.19 -13.60 9.03
CA LEU A 195 -8.20 -12.17 8.73
C LEU A 195 -9.61 -11.60 8.93
N LYS A 196 -9.76 -10.56 9.75
CA LYS A 196 -11.07 -9.95 10.06
C LYS A 196 -11.18 -8.51 9.59
N THR A 197 -10.06 -7.82 9.46
CA THR A 197 -9.98 -6.38 9.13
C THR A 197 -8.99 -6.13 7.99
N MET A 198 -9.06 -4.96 7.35
CA MET A 198 -8.03 -4.57 6.37
C MET A 198 -6.64 -4.50 7.01
N SER A 199 -6.56 -4.09 8.26
CA SER A 199 -5.30 -4.05 9.01
C SER A 199 -4.72 -5.44 9.25
N ASP A 200 -5.56 -6.47 9.46
CA ASP A 200 -5.08 -7.87 9.52
C ASP A 200 -4.50 -8.30 8.18
N LEU A 201 -5.17 -7.96 7.06
CA LEU A 201 -4.69 -8.28 5.72
C LEU A 201 -3.37 -7.59 5.42
N GLU A 202 -3.27 -6.28 5.66
CA GLU A 202 -2.03 -5.53 5.45
C GLU A 202 -0.90 -6.03 6.34
N THR A 203 -1.18 -6.35 7.61
CA THR A 203 -0.19 -6.94 8.51
C THR A 203 0.27 -8.31 8.01
N SER A 204 -0.68 -9.16 7.56
CA SER A 204 -0.33 -10.44 6.94
C SER A 204 0.54 -10.26 5.70
N ILE A 205 0.26 -9.26 4.85
CA ILE A 205 1.06 -8.93 3.68
C ILE A 205 2.50 -8.55 4.10
N ILE A 206 2.64 -7.61 5.03
CA ILE A 206 3.93 -7.09 5.54
C ILE A 206 4.80 -8.25 6.05
N LEU A 207 4.20 -9.16 6.82
CA LEU A 207 4.91 -10.28 7.42
C LEU A 207 5.25 -11.35 6.38
N LYS A 208 4.30 -11.73 5.52
CA LYS A 208 4.54 -12.72 4.47
C LYS A 208 5.65 -12.29 3.52
N GLU A 209 5.66 -11.02 3.09
CA GLU A 209 6.76 -10.48 2.27
C GLU A 209 8.12 -10.72 2.92
N ARG A 210 8.28 -10.31 4.18
CA ARG A 210 9.55 -10.44 4.91
C ARG A 210 9.95 -11.89 5.11
N LEU A 211 8.99 -12.76 5.44
CA LEU A 211 9.26 -14.16 5.76
C LEU A 211 9.56 -14.98 4.51
N LEU A 212 8.80 -14.79 3.43
CA LEU A 212 9.05 -15.47 2.18
C LEU A 212 10.38 -15.02 1.58
N GLU A 213 10.71 -13.72 1.62
CA GLU A 213 12.05 -13.25 1.23
C GLU A 213 13.15 -13.84 2.11
N THR A 214 12.91 -13.95 3.42
CA THR A 214 13.86 -14.61 4.34
C THR A 214 14.11 -16.06 3.91
N LEU A 215 13.05 -16.80 3.59
CA LEU A 215 13.14 -18.20 3.18
C LEU A 215 13.81 -18.35 1.81
N ASP A 216 13.48 -17.49 0.84
CA ASP A 216 14.09 -17.46 -0.49
C ASP A 216 15.59 -17.17 -0.42
N LEU A 217 16.04 -16.33 0.51
CA LEU A 217 17.46 -16.02 0.73
C LEU A 217 18.21 -17.14 1.46
N LEU A 218 17.49 -18.00 2.19
CA LEU A 218 18.03 -19.20 2.83
C LEU A 218 17.98 -20.41 1.89
N ASP A 219 17.32 -20.29 0.74
CA ASP A 219 17.31 -21.28 -0.32
C ASP A 219 18.45 -21.02 -1.32
N GLY A 220 19.25 -22.05 -1.59
CA GLY A 220 20.38 -21.97 -2.51
C GLY A 220 21.70 -22.50 -1.94
N ASN A 221 22.80 -22.14 -2.60
CA ASN A 221 24.12 -22.61 -2.21
C ASN A 221 24.63 -21.94 -0.92
N GLU A 222 25.45 -22.68 -0.17
CA GLU A 222 25.98 -22.24 1.12
C GLU A 222 26.66 -20.86 1.04
N THR A 223 27.50 -20.63 0.04
CA THR A 223 28.22 -19.35 -0.10
C THR A 223 27.26 -18.16 -0.17
N LYS A 224 26.24 -18.22 -1.03
CA LYS A 224 25.23 -17.16 -1.17
C LYS A 224 24.46 -16.94 0.12
N VAL A 225 24.04 -18.02 0.78
CA VAL A 225 23.32 -17.97 2.06
C VAL A 225 24.16 -17.26 3.11
N LEU A 226 25.44 -17.62 3.24
CA LEU A 226 26.35 -17.03 4.21
C LEU A 226 26.64 -15.55 3.92
N ASP A 227 26.80 -15.19 2.65
CA ASP A 227 27.06 -13.80 2.23
C ASP A 227 25.87 -12.86 2.55
N GLN A 228 24.64 -13.38 2.48
CA GLN A 228 23.42 -12.60 2.69
C GLN A 228 22.84 -12.74 4.10
N LEU A 229 23.42 -13.61 4.95
CA LEU A 229 22.83 -14.00 6.23
C LEU A 229 22.54 -12.83 7.17
N GLY A 230 23.39 -11.79 7.15
CA GLY A 230 23.18 -10.59 7.98
C GLY A 230 21.89 -9.86 7.63
N TYR A 231 21.63 -9.67 6.33
CA TYR A 231 20.37 -9.11 5.84
C TYR A 231 19.20 -10.05 6.14
N THR A 232 19.34 -11.34 5.86
CA THR A 232 18.30 -12.36 6.07
C THR A 232 17.81 -12.42 7.52
N VAL A 233 18.74 -12.41 8.49
CA VAL A 233 18.39 -12.41 9.92
C VAL A 233 17.63 -11.15 10.30
N GLU A 234 18.08 -9.97 9.86
CA GLU A 234 17.35 -8.74 10.17
C GLU A 234 16.01 -8.64 9.43
N ARG A 235 15.88 -9.26 8.26
CA ARG A 235 14.60 -9.35 7.54
C ARG A 235 13.58 -10.15 8.34
N TYR A 236 13.98 -11.30 8.89
CA TYR A 236 13.15 -12.06 9.84
C TYR A 236 12.80 -11.26 11.09
N ASN A 237 13.78 -10.59 11.72
CA ASN A 237 13.52 -9.79 12.92
C ASN A 237 12.59 -8.60 12.64
N SER A 238 12.65 -8.02 11.44
CA SER A 238 11.68 -7.02 11.02
C SER A 238 10.26 -7.61 10.96
N ALA A 239 10.08 -8.85 10.48
CA ALA A 239 8.76 -9.49 10.48
C ALA A 239 8.19 -9.63 11.91
N LEU A 240 9.04 -9.99 12.88
CA LEU A 240 8.65 -10.05 14.28
C LEU A 240 8.22 -8.69 14.83
N ALA A 241 8.99 -7.63 14.57
CA ALA A 241 8.63 -6.28 15.02
C ALA A 241 7.27 -5.86 14.45
N TRP A 242 7.08 -6.04 13.15
CA TRP A 242 5.86 -5.64 12.44
C TRP A 242 4.61 -6.45 12.86
N SER A 243 4.76 -7.60 13.51
CA SER A 243 3.63 -8.42 13.98
C SER A 243 2.72 -7.71 14.99
N GLY A 244 3.22 -6.65 15.65
CA GLY A 244 2.43 -5.83 16.56
C GLY A 244 1.21 -5.16 15.91
N PHE A 245 1.22 -4.94 14.59
CA PHE A 245 0.06 -4.37 13.88
C PHE A 245 -1.16 -5.29 13.82
N PHE A 246 -1.02 -6.57 14.17
CA PHE A 246 -2.20 -7.43 14.35
C PHE A 246 -3.06 -7.03 15.56
N GLU A 247 -2.55 -6.19 16.47
CA GLU A 247 -3.34 -5.59 17.55
C GLU A 247 -4.02 -4.27 17.12
N TYR A 248 -3.79 -3.84 15.87
CA TYR A 248 -4.33 -2.58 15.37
C TYR A 248 -5.86 -2.64 15.20
N PRO A 249 -6.61 -1.68 15.73
CA PRO A 249 -8.06 -1.69 15.61
C PRO A 249 -8.50 -1.39 14.17
N GLY A 250 -9.43 -2.18 13.65
CA GLY A 250 -10.02 -1.97 12.33
C GLY A 250 -11.49 -2.36 12.30
N LYS A 251 -12.23 -1.86 11.30
CA LYS A 251 -13.58 -2.38 11.06
C LYS A 251 -13.50 -3.76 10.44
N GLU A 252 -14.44 -4.61 10.83
CA GLU A 252 -14.61 -5.91 10.19
C GLU A 252 -14.93 -5.75 8.70
N VAL A 253 -14.20 -6.48 7.88
CA VAL A 253 -14.41 -6.62 6.43
C VAL A 253 -14.58 -8.10 6.13
N GLU A 254 -15.40 -8.42 5.14
CA GLU A 254 -15.55 -9.81 4.71
C GLU A 254 -14.35 -10.24 3.87
N ILE A 255 -13.35 -10.80 4.54
CA ILE A 255 -12.13 -11.31 3.92
C ILE A 255 -12.20 -12.83 3.97
N ASN A 256 -12.58 -13.44 2.85
CA ASN A 256 -12.59 -14.89 2.68
C ASN A 256 -11.72 -15.26 1.47
N SER A 257 -11.42 -16.56 1.34
CA SER A 257 -10.56 -17.07 0.28
C SER A 257 -11.07 -16.70 -1.13
N GLN A 258 -12.39 -16.70 -1.35
CA GLN A 258 -12.99 -16.30 -2.64
C GLN A 258 -12.77 -14.82 -2.96
N TYR A 259 -12.95 -13.92 -1.99
CA TYR A 259 -12.68 -12.50 -2.20
C TYR A 259 -11.19 -12.23 -2.40
N LEU A 260 -10.31 -12.91 -1.65
CA LEU A 260 -8.86 -12.80 -1.83
C LEU A 260 -8.42 -13.30 -3.20
N ALA A 261 -8.95 -14.45 -3.66
CA ALA A 261 -8.68 -15.00 -4.98
C ALA A 261 -9.12 -14.02 -6.08
N SER A 262 -10.33 -13.47 -5.98
CA SER A 262 -10.83 -12.48 -6.92
C SER A 262 -9.99 -11.20 -6.93
N ALA A 263 -9.62 -10.69 -5.75
CA ALA A 263 -8.78 -9.50 -5.61
C ALA A 263 -7.41 -9.70 -6.25
N CYS A 264 -6.74 -10.83 -5.93
CA CYS A 264 -5.46 -11.20 -6.52
C CYS A 264 -5.57 -11.35 -8.04
N LEU A 265 -6.58 -12.04 -8.57
CA LEU A 265 -6.75 -12.20 -10.02
C LEU A 265 -6.95 -10.86 -10.72
N SER A 266 -7.83 -10.00 -10.20
CA SER A 266 -8.01 -8.64 -10.72
C SER A 266 -6.69 -7.86 -10.72
N LYS A 267 -5.87 -8.02 -9.67
CA LYS A 267 -4.61 -7.30 -9.56
C LYS A 267 -3.51 -7.86 -10.46
N ILE A 268 -3.49 -9.17 -10.70
CA ILE A 268 -2.63 -9.80 -11.73
C ILE A 268 -2.97 -9.22 -13.10
N THR A 269 -4.26 -9.15 -13.46
CA THR A 269 -4.68 -8.60 -14.76
C THR A 269 -4.23 -7.14 -14.92
N GLU A 270 -4.42 -6.32 -13.89
CA GLU A 270 -3.97 -4.92 -13.91
C GLU A 270 -2.45 -4.82 -14.08
N ALA A 271 -1.68 -5.58 -13.29
CA ALA A 271 -0.22 -5.60 -13.39
C ALA A 271 0.28 -6.07 -14.75
N GLU A 272 -0.37 -7.08 -15.33
CA GLU A 272 -0.08 -7.60 -16.67
C GLU A 272 -0.35 -6.57 -17.77
N GLU A 273 -1.48 -5.85 -17.69
CA GLU A 273 -1.78 -4.74 -18.61
C GLU A 273 -0.70 -3.65 -18.57
N ARG A 274 -0.25 -3.26 -17.36
CA ARG A 274 0.82 -2.25 -17.21
C ARG A 274 2.14 -2.73 -17.76
N LEU A 275 2.54 -3.94 -17.42
CA LEU A 275 3.79 -4.51 -17.92
C LEU A 275 3.78 -4.68 -19.44
N ASN A 276 2.67 -5.11 -20.02
CA ASN A 276 2.54 -5.19 -21.48
C ASN A 276 2.71 -3.82 -22.14
N TYR A 277 2.18 -2.77 -21.51
CA TYR A 277 2.37 -1.40 -22.00
C TYR A 277 3.82 -0.92 -21.86
N VAL A 278 4.49 -1.24 -20.74
CA VAL A 278 5.94 -0.99 -20.57
C VAL A 278 6.75 -1.75 -21.63
N ASP A 279 6.46 -3.04 -21.83
CA ASP A 279 7.18 -3.91 -22.77
C ASP A 279 7.02 -3.44 -24.22
N LEU A 280 5.83 -2.94 -24.59
CA LEU A 280 5.57 -2.33 -25.88
C LEU A 280 6.46 -1.09 -26.13
N LEU A 281 6.74 -0.31 -25.10
CA LEU A 281 7.49 0.95 -25.21
C LEU A 281 9.01 0.75 -25.11
N PHE A 282 9.48 -0.24 -24.34
CA PHE A 282 10.91 -0.39 -24.02
C PHE A 282 11.54 -1.71 -24.47
N GLY A 283 10.73 -2.73 -24.81
CA GLY A 283 11.23 -4.10 -24.96
C GLY A 283 11.59 -4.75 -23.62
N ALA A 284 11.81 -6.07 -23.66
CA ALA A 284 11.92 -7.02 -22.54
C ALA A 284 12.24 -6.45 -21.14
N THR A 285 11.24 -6.47 -20.27
CA THR A 285 11.39 -6.28 -18.80
C THR A 285 11.43 -7.62 -18.05
N ASP A 286 12.47 -8.43 -18.32
CA ASP A 286 12.54 -9.82 -17.84
C ASP A 286 12.37 -9.97 -16.32
N THR A 287 12.97 -9.06 -15.53
CA THR A 287 12.86 -9.09 -14.06
C THR A 287 11.43 -8.83 -13.56
N LYS A 288 10.69 -7.89 -14.18
CA LYS A 288 9.31 -7.60 -13.76
C LYS A 288 8.31 -8.64 -14.26
N LYS A 289 8.57 -9.26 -15.41
CA LYS A 289 7.84 -10.45 -15.86
C LYS A 289 8.02 -11.63 -14.91
N GLN A 290 9.21 -11.81 -14.34
CA GLN A 290 9.44 -12.83 -13.32
C GLN A 290 8.64 -12.54 -12.05
N GLU A 291 8.65 -11.31 -11.53
CA GLU A 291 7.86 -10.94 -10.34
C GLU A 291 6.33 -11.16 -10.55
N LEU A 292 5.81 -10.88 -11.75
CA LEU A 292 4.42 -11.20 -12.10
C LEU A 292 4.18 -12.72 -12.17
N THR A 293 5.14 -13.48 -12.68
CA THR A 293 5.08 -14.95 -12.71
C THR A 293 5.05 -15.52 -11.29
N ASP A 294 5.82 -14.95 -10.36
CA ASP A 294 5.79 -15.33 -8.95
C ASP A 294 4.42 -15.03 -8.32
N ALA A 295 3.78 -13.91 -8.68
CA ALA A 295 2.42 -13.59 -8.24
C ALA A 295 1.39 -14.64 -8.74
N LYS A 296 1.49 -15.04 -10.02
CA LYS A 296 0.66 -16.10 -10.63
C LYS A 296 0.88 -17.45 -9.93
N LYS A 297 2.14 -17.79 -9.62
CA LYS A 297 2.48 -18.99 -8.83
C LYS A 297 1.85 -18.96 -7.44
N SER A 298 1.91 -17.83 -6.73
CA SER A 298 1.25 -17.69 -5.42
C SER A 298 -0.27 -17.86 -5.50
N TYR A 299 -0.90 -17.47 -6.62
CA TYR A 299 -2.31 -17.76 -6.86
C TYR A 299 -2.58 -19.26 -7.04
N GLU A 300 -1.73 -19.96 -7.79
CA GLU A 300 -1.83 -21.42 -7.99
C GLU A 300 -1.61 -22.20 -6.68
N GLU A 301 -0.76 -21.69 -5.79
CA GLU A 301 -0.50 -22.24 -4.45
C GLU A 301 -1.55 -21.83 -3.41
N GLU A 302 -2.62 -21.13 -3.82
CA GLU A 302 -3.69 -20.61 -2.98
C GLU A 302 -3.23 -19.58 -1.92
N ASP A 303 -2.01 -19.04 -2.01
CA ASP A 303 -1.58 -17.88 -1.21
C ASP A 303 -2.03 -16.57 -1.85
N TYR A 304 -3.34 -16.37 -1.88
CA TYR A 304 -3.97 -15.20 -2.48
C TYR A 304 -3.57 -13.88 -1.80
N THR A 305 -3.18 -13.92 -0.52
CA THR A 305 -2.70 -12.72 0.20
C THR A 305 -1.35 -12.28 -0.34
N TYR A 306 -0.41 -13.21 -0.50
CA TYR A 306 0.90 -12.89 -1.05
C TYR A 306 0.84 -12.58 -2.54
N CYS A 307 -0.02 -13.28 -3.29
CA CYS A 307 -0.31 -12.91 -4.68
C CYS A 307 -0.76 -11.46 -4.79
N LEU A 308 -1.77 -11.04 -4.02
CA LEU A 308 -2.33 -9.69 -4.08
C LEU A 308 -1.23 -8.64 -3.85
N PHE A 309 -0.35 -8.89 -2.88
CA PHE A 309 0.80 -8.04 -2.62
C PHE A 309 1.77 -7.97 -3.81
N LYS A 310 2.22 -9.13 -4.33
CA LYS A 310 3.16 -9.19 -5.45
C LYS A 310 2.60 -8.50 -6.69
N ALA A 311 1.34 -8.78 -7.03
CA ALA A 311 0.67 -8.15 -8.17
C ALA A 311 0.54 -6.63 -7.98
N ALA A 312 0.15 -6.15 -6.79
CA ALA A 312 0.07 -4.72 -6.50
C ALA A 312 1.44 -4.03 -6.61
N LYS A 313 2.51 -4.67 -6.12
CA LYS A 313 3.88 -4.16 -6.23
C LYS A 313 4.34 -4.05 -7.68
N VAL A 314 4.10 -5.09 -8.49
CA VAL A 314 4.42 -5.09 -9.93
C VAL A 314 3.64 -3.99 -10.66
N SER A 315 2.35 -3.80 -10.34
CA SER A 315 1.53 -2.72 -10.89
C SER A 315 2.13 -1.35 -10.61
N ALA A 316 2.47 -1.05 -9.35
CA ALA A 316 3.13 0.19 -8.97
C ALA A 316 4.49 0.39 -9.66
N ASP A 317 5.31 -0.65 -9.73
CA ASP A 317 6.61 -0.58 -10.38
C ASP A 317 6.46 -0.24 -11.86
N ALA A 318 5.55 -0.92 -12.57
CA ALA A 318 5.26 -0.62 -13.96
C ALA A 318 4.75 0.82 -14.14
N ASN A 319 3.86 1.29 -13.26
CA ASN A 319 3.36 2.66 -13.29
C ASN A 319 4.46 3.70 -13.05
N SER A 320 5.40 3.42 -12.14
CA SER A 320 6.55 4.32 -11.89
C SER A 320 7.41 4.50 -13.14
N ILE A 321 7.63 3.41 -13.90
CA ILE A 321 8.37 3.43 -15.17
C ILE A 321 7.58 4.25 -16.20
N LEU A 322 6.28 4.00 -16.34
CA LEU A 322 5.43 4.69 -17.31
C LEU A 322 5.33 6.20 -17.05
N LEU A 323 5.30 6.61 -15.78
CA LEU A 323 5.23 8.02 -15.41
C LEU A 323 6.55 8.74 -15.64
N THR A 324 7.68 8.07 -15.41
CA THR A 324 9.01 8.68 -15.56
C THR A 324 9.46 8.77 -17.02
N LEU A 325 8.89 7.99 -17.93
CA LEU A 325 9.25 7.93 -19.36
C LEU A 325 9.36 9.30 -20.05
N ALA A 326 8.42 10.21 -19.78
CA ALA A 326 8.29 11.47 -20.52
C ALA A 326 8.67 12.71 -19.69
N ILE A 327 9.30 12.51 -18.53
CA ILE A 327 9.51 13.56 -17.53
C ILE A 327 11.00 13.91 -17.45
N THR A 328 11.31 15.20 -17.67
CA THR A 328 12.65 15.72 -17.39
C THR A 328 12.88 15.87 -15.89
N LYS A 329 14.15 15.96 -15.48
CA LYS A 329 14.53 16.07 -14.07
C LYS A 329 13.88 17.27 -13.38
N GLU A 330 13.63 18.36 -14.09
CA GLU A 330 13.00 19.58 -13.59
C GLU A 330 11.52 19.37 -13.23
N LYS A 331 10.86 18.41 -13.88
CA LYS A 331 9.43 18.08 -13.70
C LYS A 331 9.19 16.96 -12.68
N VAL A 332 10.25 16.32 -12.18
CA VAL A 332 10.18 15.28 -11.14
C VAL A 332 9.53 15.77 -9.83
N PRO A 333 9.85 16.97 -9.29
CA PRO A 333 9.18 17.46 -8.08
C PRO A 333 7.67 17.63 -8.24
N GLU A 334 7.22 18.08 -9.41
CA GLU A 334 5.79 18.21 -9.73
C GLU A 334 5.11 16.83 -9.81
N LEU A 335 5.78 15.81 -10.35
CA LEU A 335 5.26 14.44 -10.37
C LEU A 335 5.11 13.88 -8.94
N ILE A 336 6.16 13.99 -8.12
CA ILE A 336 6.13 13.51 -6.73
C ILE A 336 4.99 14.17 -5.96
N LYS A 337 4.80 15.49 -6.14
CA LYS A 337 3.71 16.24 -5.51
C LYS A 337 2.33 15.68 -5.88
N ASP A 338 2.10 15.37 -7.15
CA ASP A 338 0.82 14.83 -7.61
C ASP A 338 0.60 13.41 -7.11
N LEU A 339 1.63 12.56 -7.14
CA LEU A 339 1.58 11.20 -6.59
C LEU A 339 1.27 11.21 -5.10
N GLN A 340 1.96 12.05 -4.32
CA GLN A 340 1.69 12.22 -2.90
C GLN A 340 0.28 12.79 -2.65
N THR A 341 -0.19 13.69 -3.50
CA THR A 341 -1.55 14.22 -3.40
C THR A 341 -2.57 13.11 -3.61
N GLN A 342 -2.36 12.23 -4.60
CA GLN A 342 -3.25 11.11 -4.85
C GLN A 342 -3.20 10.05 -3.75
N ALA A 343 -2.01 9.64 -3.32
CA ALA A 343 -1.83 8.76 -2.18
C ALA A 343 -2.57 9.28 -0.95
N ARG A 344 -2.42 10.57 -0.63
CA ARG A 344 -3.15 11.23 0.46
C ARG A 344 -4.66 11.18 0.29
N ILE A 345 -5.18 11.42 -0.92
CA ILE A 345 -6.62 11.32 -1.20
C ILE A 345 -7.11 9.89 -0.91
N GLN A 346 -6.38 8.86 -1.35
CA GLN A 346 -6.74 7.46 -1.10
C GLN A 346 -6.68 7.11 0.40
N ILE A 347 -5.65 7.55 1.11
CA ILE A 347 -5.54 7.37 2.57
C ILE A 347 -6.75 7.99 3.29
N ASN A 348 -7.14 9.20 2.92
CA ASN A 348 -8.28 9.88 3.53
C ASN A 348 -9.64 9.25 3.16
N LYS A 349 -9.77 8.65 1.97
CA LYS A 349 -10.98 7.91 1.54
C LYS A 349 -11.26 6.69 2.43
N GLN A 350 -10.24 6.12 3.07
CA GLN A 350 -10.39 4.98 3.96
C GLN A 350 -11.11 5.33 5.30
N GLU A 351 -11.24 6.61 5.63
CA GLU A 351 -11.87 7.15 6.85
C GLU A 351 -11.42 6.42 8.14
N LYS A 352 -12.17 5.38 8.55
CA LYS A 352 -11.99 4.63 9.79
C LYS A 352 -11.08 3.39 9.63
N ASN A 353 -10.63 3.08 8.42
CA ASN A 353 -9.74 1.94 8.11
C ASN A 353 -8.37 2.45 7.65
N PHE A 354 -7.64 3.14 8.54
CA PHE A 354 -6.37 3.74 8.17
C PHE A 354 -5.40 2.72 7.53
N PRO A 355 -4.92 2.95 6.29
CA PRO A 355 -4.09 1.99 5.58
C PRO A 355 -2.66 2.05 6.11
N ILE A 356 -2.26 1.04 6.88
CA ILE A 356 -0.94 0.92 7.51
C ILE A 356 0.16 0.94 6.45
N LEU A 357 0.04 0.08 5.43
CA LEU A 357 1.00 -0.01 4.33
C LEU A 357 1.00 1.27 3.49
N GLY A 358 -0.20 1.71 3.09
CA GLY A 358 -0.37 2.90 2.27
C GLY A 358 0.27 4.14 2.90
N TYR A 359 -0.02 4.40 4.17
CA TYR A 359 0.54 5.54 4.90
C TYR A 359 2.03 5.38 5.19
N SER A 360 2.49 4.16 5.50
CA SER A 360 3.92 3.88 5.70
C SER A 360 4.75 4.30 4.49
N TYR A 361 4.34 3.88 3.30
CA TYR A 361 5.02 4.26 2.05
C TYR A 361 4.86 5.75 1.71
N TYR A 362 3.70 6.35 2.01
CA TYR A 362 3.50 7.80 1.85
C TYR A 362 4.54 8.59 2.65
N ASN A 363 4.70 8.22 3.92
CA ASN A 363 5.60 8.92 4.83
C ASN A 363 7.05 8.78 4.38
N TYR A 364 7.47 7.57 3.98
CA TYR A 364 8.82 7.35 3.46
C TYR A 364 9.10 8.06 2.14
N ALA A 365 8.13 8.07 1.22
CA ALA A 365 8.27 8.84 -0.01
C ALA A 365 8.52 10.33 0.28
N ASN A 366 7.89 10.88 1.33
CA ASN A 366 8.08 12.27 1.73
C ASN A 366 9.47 12.55 2.34
N SER A 367 10.09 11.60 3.05
CA SER A 367 11.47 11.75 3.54
C SER A 367 12.52 11.59 2.42
N LEU A 368 12.18 10.90 1.32
CA LEU A 368 13.08 10.66 0.19
C LEU A 368 13.04 11.72 -0.91
N LYS A 369 12.01 12.55 -0.99
CA LYS A 369 11.75 13.44 -2.15
C LYS A 369 12.93 14.35 -2.56
N GLU A 370 13.74 14.80 -1.60
CA GLU A 370 14.89 15.67 -1.87
C GLU A 370 16.18 14.88 -2.12
N SER A 371 16.36 13.73 -1.45
CA SER A 371 17.61 12.97 -1.44
C SER A 371 17.67 11.87 -2.49
N ARG A 372 16.53 11.20 -2.74
CA ARG A 372 16.35 10.07 -3.68
C ARG A 372 14.98 10.17 -4.36
N PRO A 373 14.80 11.15 -5.26
CA PRO A 373 13.50 11.42 -5.89
C PRO A 373 12.98 10.25 -6.74
N ASP A 374 13.87 9.45 -7.32
CA ASP A 374 13.56 8.20 -8.02
C ASP A 374 12.81 7.21 -7.11
N LEU A 375 13.31 6.98 -5.90
CA LEU A 375 12.64 6.14 -4.92
C LEU A 375 11.37 6.80 -4.35
N ALA A 376 11.36 8.12 -4.20
CA ALA A 376 10.17 8.84 -3.77
C ALA A 376 8.99 8.62 -4.73
N ILE A 377 9.24 8.53 -6.05
CA ILE A 377 8.21 8.17 -7.05
C ILE A 377 7.69 6.76 -6.79
N VAL A 378 8.57 5.76 -6.69
CA VAL A 378 8.20 4.35 -6.47
C VAL A 378 7.40 4.18 -5.17
N PHE A 379 7.86 4.77 -4.07
CA PHE A 379 7.14 4.69 -2.79
C PHE A 379 5.83 5.47 -2.79
N SER A 380 5.70 6.53 -3.58
CA SER A 380 4.40 7.20 -3.75
C SER A 380 3.42 6.33 -4.55
N GLU A 381 3.89 5.57 -5.54
CA GLU A 381 3.08 4.58 -6.26
C GLU A 381 2.66 3.42 -5.35
N TYR A 382 3.59 2.86 -4.55
CA TYR A 382 3.23 1.87 -3.52
C TYR A 382 2.19 2.42 -2.56
N SER A 383 2.36 3.66 -2.11
CA SER A 383 1.38 4.30 -1.23
C SER A 383 0.00 4.37 -1.88
N ALA A 384 -0.10 4.81 -3.14
CA ALA A 384 -1.35 4.91 -3.86
C ALA A 384 -2.01 3.54 -4.08
N GLU A 385 -1.23 2.51 -4.43
CA GLU A 385 -1.72 1.14 -4.62
C GLU A 385 -2.23 0.53 -3.32
N PHE A 386 -1.41 0.53 -2.27
CA PHE A 386 -1.75 -0.13 -1.02
C PHE A 386 -2.82 0.61 -0.23
N SER A 387 -2.97 1.93 -0.43
CA SER A 387 -4.06 2.72 0.16
C SER A 387 -5.43 2.47 -0.48
N ASN A 388 -5.50 1.66 -1.56
CA ASN A 388 -6.74 1.42 -2.31
C ASN A 388 -7.13 -0.07 -2.32
N LEU A 389 -6.51 -0.92 -1.50
CA LEU A 389 -6.83 -2.35 -1.46
C LEU A 389 -8.26 -2.66 -0.99
N ASP A 390 -8.87 -1.78 -0.18
CA ASP A 390 -10.23 -1.99 0.32
C ASP A 390 -11.29 -2.05 -0.79
N MET A 391 -11.00 -1.49 -1.97
CA MET A 391 -11.91 -1.48 -3.11
C MET A 391 -12.25 -2.88 -3.62
N TYR A 392 -11.38 -3.86 -3.36
CA TYR A 392 -11.57 -5.25 -3.78
C TYR A 392 -12.41 -6.07 -2.80
N PHE A 393 -12.74 -5.52 -1.63
CA PHE A 393 -13.45 -6.23 -0.58
C PHE A 393 -14.80 -5.57 -0.28
N PRO A 394 -15.90 -6.35 -0.20
CA PRO A 394 -17.18 -5.77 0.11
C PRO A 394 -17.22 -5.28 1.57
N LYS A 395 -17.80 -4.09 1.76
CA LYS A 395 -18.11 -3.61 3.10
C LYS A 395 -19.22 -4.49 3.67
N LYS A 396 -18.97 -5.09 4.85
CA LYS A 396 -19.96 -5.90 5.56
C LYS A 396 -21.22 -5.06 5.73
N LYS A 397 -22.33 -5.47 5.10
CA LYS A 397 -23.61 -4.76 5.19
C LYS A 397 -24.05 -4.79 6.65
N THR A 398 -23.90 -3.67 7.35
CA THR A 398 -24.54 -3.50 8.64
C THR A 398 -26.02 -3.37 8.35
N PHE A 399 -26.80 -4.38 8.74
CA PHE A 399 -28.25 -4.24 8.78
C PHE A 399 -28.57 -3.27 9.93
N SER A 400 -28.46 -1.97 9.65
CA SER A 400 -29.04 -0.97 10.54
C SER A 400 -30.55 -1.03 10.31
N ILE A 401 -31.24 -1.83 11.12
CA ILE A 401 -32.69 -1.66 11.26
C ILE A 401 -32.85 -0.27 11.87
N ASP A 402 -33.24 0.68 11.05
CA ASP A 402 -33.58 2.02 11.49
C ASP A 402 -34.83 1.91 12.36
N PHE A 403 -34.62 1.76 13.66
CA PHE A 403 -35.69 1.65 14.65
C PHE A 403 -36.34 3.03 14.77
N ARG A 404 -37.25 3.31 13.84
CA ARG A 404 -38.06 4.51 13.93
C ARG A 404 -38.97 4.40 15.18
N PRO A 405 -38.89 5.35 16.13
CA PRO A 405 -39.60 5.26 17.40
C PRO A 405 -41.13 5.13 17.26
N ASP A 406 -41.69 5.67 16.17
CA ASP A 406 -43.09 5.58 15.78
C ASP A 406 -43.52 4.14 15.46
N ILE A 407 -42.67 3.34 14.81
CA ILE A 407 -42.93 1.93 14.53
C ILE A 407 -42.91 1.12 15.83
N LEU A 408 -41.94 1.36 16.72
CA LEU A 408 -41.88 0.72 18.03
C LEU A 408 -43.10 1.07 18.89
N LEU A 409 -43.51 2.33 18.90
CA LEU A 409 -44.72 2.78 19.60
C LEU A 409 -45.96 2.12 19.02
N SER A 410 -46.06 1.98 17.70
CA SER A 410 -47.19 1.33 17.03
C SER A 410 -47.27 -0.17 17.33
N VAL A 411 -46.13 -0.87 17.35
CA VAL A 411 -46.05 -2.29 17.73
C VAL A 411 -46.41 -2.46 19.20
N PHE A 412 -45.91 -1.59 20.09
CA PHE A 412 -46.23 -1.63 21.51
C PHE A 412 -47.72 -1.34 21.76
N LEU A 413 -48.29 -0.30 21.13
CA LEU A 413 -49.72 0.01 21.20
C LEU A 413 -50.57 -1.13 20.65
N GLY A 414 -50.15 -1.77 19.56
CA GLY A 414 -50.79 -2.97 19.01
C GLY A 414 -50.80 -4.13 20.02
N PHE A 415 -49.69 -4.34 20.73
CA PHE A 415 -49.61 -5.37 21.76
C PHE A 415 -50.52 -5.06 22.97
N VAL A 416 -50.54 -3.80 23.42
CA VAL A 416 -51.41 -3.35 24.53
C VAL A 416 -52.88 -3.48 24.16
N LEU A 417 -53.28 -3.06 22.95
CA LEU A 417 -54.63 -3.23 22.42
C LEU A 417 -55.01 -4.70 22.30
N GLY A 418 -54.11 -5.53 21.77
CA GLY A 418 -54.29 -6.98 21.68
C GLY A 418 -54.56 -7.59 23.06
N ALA A 419 -53.68 -7.35 24.03
CA ALA A 419 -53.82 -7.85 25.38
C ALA A 419 -55.12 -7.37 26.06
N PHE A 420 -55.50 -6.10 25.86
CA PHE A 420 -56.74 -5.55 26.37
C PHE A 420 -57.98 -6.22 25.78
N LEU A 421 -58.01 -6.43 24.46
CA LEU A 421 -59.10 -7.13 23.77
C LEU A 421 -59.20 -8.58 24.24
N THR A 422 -58.06 -9.27 24.39
CA THR A 422 -58.03 -10.67 24.85
C THR A 422 -58.57 -10.78 26.28
N SER A 423 -58.17 -9.87 27.16
CA SER A 423 -58.66 -9.79 28.55
C SER A 423 -60.18 -9.55 28.63
N ARG A 424 -60.72 -8.67 27.77
CA ARG A 424 -62.16 -8.42 27.69
C ARG A 424 -62.94 -9.63 27.20
N ILE A 425 -62.44 -10.34 26.17
CA ILE A 425 -63.04 -11.58 25.67
C ILE A 425 -63.03 -12.65 26.77
N TYR A 426 -61.90 -12.80 27.45
CA TYR A 426 -61.74 -13.75 28.56
C TYR A 426 -62.74 -13.49 29.71
N LYS A 427 -62.87 -12.24 30.17
CA LYS A 427 -63.86 -11.85 31.20
C LYS A 427 -65.31 -12.08 30.76
N LYS A 428 -65.64 -11.79 29.49
CA LYS A 428 -66.99 -12.06 28.95
C LYS A 428 -67.29 -13.56 28.92
N HIS A 429 -66.28 -14.39 28.66
CA HIS A 429 -66.41 -15.84 28.70
C HIS A 429 -66.64 -16.36 30.12
N GLN A 430 -65.91 -15.83 31.13
CA GLN A 430 -66.13 -16.16 32.54
C GLN A 430 -67.52 -15.75 33.07
N ASN A 431 -68.03 -14.58 32.66
CA ASN A 431 -69.36 -14.14 33.09
C ASN A 431 -70.50 -14.94 32.44
N LYS A 432 -70.30 -15.50 31.24
CA LYS A 432 -71.26 -16.44 30.64
C LYS A 432 -71.26 -17.80 31.34
N THR A 433 -70.12 -18.28 31.81
CA THR A 433 -70.06 -19.54 32.57
C THR A 433 -70.60 -19.40 34.01
N SER A 434 -70.50 -18.23 34.64
CA SER A 434 -71.12 -18.01 35.96
C SER A 434 -72.66 -17.89 35.89
N LYS A 435 -73.22 -17.29 34.82
CA LYS A 435 -74.68 -17.25 34.57
C LYS A 435 -75.32 -18.58 34.15
N LYS A 436 -74.52 -19.59 33.78
CA LYS A 436 -74.99 -20.97 33.55
C LYS A 436 -74.94 -21.84 34.81
N ARG A 437 -74.36 -21.35 35.91
CA ARG A 437 -74.24 -22.03 37.21
C ARG A 437 -75.13 -21.44 38.32
N LYS A 438 -75.85 -20.36 38.03
CA LYS A 438 -77.05 -19.91 38.75
C LYS A 438 -78.25 -20.25 37.89
#